data_AF-A0A3D1TZJ5-F1
#
_entry.id   AF-A0A3D1TZJ5-F1
#
_cell.length_a   1.000
_cell.length_b   1.000
_cell.length_c   1.000
_cell.angle_alpha   90.00
_cell.angle_beta   90.00
_cell.angle_gamma   90.00
#
_symmetry.space_group_name_H-M   'P 1'
#
loop_
_entity.id
_entity.type
_entity.pdbx_description
1 polymer ?
#
loop_
_entity_poly.entity_id
_entity_poly.type
_entity_poly.pdbx_seq_one_letter_code
_entity_poly.pdbx_strand_id
1 'polypeptide(L)'
;VYFTYGMHFCANVVTEEEGVAGAVLLRALEPLSGLELMERRRGRGKPIELCSGPAKLCSAFGISRSDNGATLLGREFSIEDDQFEVGEVLSSTRVGLTNGKSLPLRFYIVGNPYVSKGRPSVS
;
A
#
# COMPACT_ATOMS: atom_id res chain seq x y z
N VAL A 1 -2.73 -6.85 8.66
CA VAL A 1 -1.52 -6.01 8.77
C VAL A 1 -0.37 -6.85 9.33
N TYR A 2 0.80 -6.83 8.71
CA TYR A 2 1.97 -7.55 9.24
C TYR A 2 3.17 -6.64 9.48
N PHE A 3 4.02 -7.05 10.41
CA PHE A 3 5.26 -6.34 10.74
C PHE A 3 6.41 -6.91 9.91
N THR A 4 7.21 -6.05 9.29
CA THR A 4 8.30 -6.39 8.40
C THR A 4 9.60 -5.70 8.81
N TYR A 5 10.72 -6.38 8.57
CA TYR A 5 12.09 -5.89 8.80
C TYR A 5 12.32 -5.26 10.20
N GLY A 6 11.59 -5.73 11.22
CA GLY A 6 11.78 -5.28 12.60
C GLY A 6 11.35 -3.84 12.90
N MET A 7 10.79 -3.08 11.94
CA MET A 7 10.52 -1.64 12.13
C MET A 7 9.27 -1.11 11.42
N HIS A 8 8.66 -1.85 10.50
CA HIS A 8 7.64 -1.29 9.61
C HIS A 8 6.39 -2.17 9.50
N PHE A 9 5.23 -1.54 9.33
CA PHE A 9 3.99 -2.24 9.04
C PHE A 9 3.69 -2.23 7.55
N CYS A 10 3.05 -3.30 7.08
CA CYS A 10 2.47 -3.42 5.74
C CYS A 10 0.99 -3.80 5.85
N ALA A 11 0.13 -3.07 5.14
CA ALA A 11 -1.30 -3.33 5.07
C ALA A 11 -1.63 -4.19 3.84
N ASN A 12 -2.37 -5.28 4.07
CA ASN A 12 -2.88 -6.13 3.00
C ASN A 12 -4.37 -6.29 3.20
N VAL A 13 -5.09 -6.37 2.08
CA VAL A 13 -6.51 -6.72 2.05
C VAL A 13 -6.61 -8.20 1.69
N VAL A 14 -7.27 -8.98 2.53
CA VAL A 14 -7.56 -10.40 2.24
C VAL A 14 -8.66 -10.44 1.18
N THR A 15 -8.45 -11.23 0.13
CA THR A 15 -9.34 -11.28 -1.04
C THR A 15 -10.00 -12.63 -1.25
N GLU A 16 -9.61 -13.63 -0.46
CA GLU A 16 -10.08 -15.00 -0.57
C GLU A 16 -10.78 -15.44 0.72
N GLU A 17 -11.52 -16.54 0.63
CA GLU A 17 -12.20 -17.15 1.77
C GLU A 17 -11.21 -17.71 2.82
N GLU A 18 -11.71 -17.93 4.03
CA GLU A 18 -10.92 -18.53 5.10
C GLU A 18 -10.36 -19.89 4.66
N GLY A 19 -9.05 -20.08 4.85
CA GLY A 19 -8.33 -21.29 4.42
C GLY A 19 -7.69 -21.18 3.03
N VAL A 20 -8.01 -20.15 2.23
CA VAL A 20 -7.38 -19.89 0.92
C VAL A 20 -6.44 -18.70 1.03
N ALA A 21 -5.17 -18.89 0.60
CA ALA A 21 -4.17 -17.84 0.67
C ALA A 21 -4.32 -16.86 -0.50
N GLY A 22 -4.93 -15.70 -0.25
CA GLY A 22 -4.94 -14.58 -1.21
C GLY A 22 -5.10 -13.23 -0.53
N ALA A 23 -4.24 -12.29 -0.90
CA ALA A 23 -4.27 -10.94 -0.40
C ALA A 23 -3.59 -9.95 -1.36
N VAL A 24 -4.04 -8.70 -1.33
CA VAL A 24 -3.45 -7.58 -2.08
C VAL A 24 -2.70 -6.67 -1.11
N LEU A 25 -1.39 -6.50 -1.34
CA LEU A 25 -0.56 -5.54 -0.61
C LEU A 25 -0.83 -4.12 -1.13
N LEU A 26 -1.24 -3.23 -0.24
CA LEU A 26 -1.25 -1.80 -0.54
C LEU A 26 0.19 -1.28 -0.52
N ARG A 27 0.62 -0.70 -1.65
CA ARG A 27 2.03 -0.27 -1.83
C ARG A 27 2.21 1.23 -1.85
N ALA A 28 1.26 1.96 -2.41
CA ALA A 28 1.28 3.40 -2.43
C ALA A 28 -0.13 3.96 -2.56
N LEU A 29 -0.31 5.20 -2.11
CA LEU A 29 -1.54 5.97 -2.24
C LEU A 29 -1.20 7.41 -2.65
N GLU A 30 -2.11 8.03 -3.38
CA GLU A 30 -2.17 9.48 -3.53
C GLU A 30 -3.00 10.05 -2.37
N PRO A 31 -2.40 10.85 -1.46
CA PRO A 31 -3.14 11.43 -0.35
C PRO A 31 -4.10 12.53 -0.84
N LEU A 32 -5.40 12.35 -0.63
CA LEU A 32 -6.42 13.33 -1.00
C LEU A 32 -6.76 14.29 0.14
N SER A 33 -6.67 13.83 1.39
CA SER A 33 -7.05 14.59 2.57
C SER A 33 -6.20 14.18 3.79
N GLY A 34 -6.26 14.99 4.86
CA GLY A 34 -5.54 14.72 6.10
C GLY A 34 -4.01 14.85 6.02
N LEU A 35 -3.49 15.59 5.02
CA LEU A 35 -2.05 15.72 4.76
C LEU A 35 -1.27 16.18 6.00
N GLU A 36 -1.76 17.17 6.75
CA GLU A 36 -1.08 17.65 7.95
C GLU A 36 -0.93 16.57 9.03
N LEU A 37 -1.96 15.72 9.21
CA LEU A 37 -1.89 14.60 10.16
C LEU A 37 -0.90 13.55 9.68
N MET A 38 -0.90 13.25 8.38
CA MET A 38 0.07 12.35 7.77
C MET A 38 1.50 12.87 7.93
N GLU A 39 1.74 14.16 7.68
CA GLU A 39 3.04 14.82 7.86
C GLU A 39 3.51 14.74 9.32
N ARG A 40 2.62 15.05 10.28
CA ARG A 40 2.92 14.92 11.71
C ARG A 40 3.30 13.48 12.10
N ARG A 41 2.51 12.49 11.65
CA ARG A 41 2.80 11.06 11.92
C ARG A 41 4.09 10.59 11.27
N ARG A 42 4.39 11.08 10.07
CA ARG A 42 5.62 10.76 9.34
C ARG A 42 6.85 11.48 9.92
N GLY A 43 6.64 12.62 10.57
CA GLY A 43 7.68 13.50 11.11
C GLY A 43 8.59 14.15 10.06
N ARG A 44 8.33 13.89 8.76
CA ARG A 44 9.12 14.32 7.61
C ARG A 44 8.45 13.94 6.29
N GLY A 45 8.96 14.53 5.21
CA GLY A 45 8.70 14.14 3.83
C GLY A 45 7.88 15.18 3.10
N LYS A 46 8.10 15.27 1.79
CA LYS A 46 7.24 16.07 0.91
C LYS A 46 5.88 15.37 0.76
N PRO A 47 4.80 16.08 0.38
CA PRO A 47 3.48 15.46 0.14
C PRO A 47 3.54 14.19 -0.74
N ILE A 48 4.32 14.22 -1.82
CA ILE A 48 4.54 13.07 -2.73
C ILE A 48 5.21 11.85 -2.06
N GLU A 49 5.84 12.05 -0.91
CA GLU A 49 6.56 11.02 -0.17
C GLU A 49 5.79 10.46 1.02
N LEU A 50 4.60 11.00 1.33
CA LEU A 50 3.80 10.59 2.49
C LEU A 50 3.29 9.16 2.36
N CYS A 51 2.89 8.75 1.16
CA CYS A 51 2.30 7.44 0.93
C CYS A 51 2.96 6.66 -0.22
N SER A 52 4.15 7.05 -0.70
CA SER A 52 4.84 6.38 -1.82
C SER A 52 5.64 5.12 -1.42
N GLY A 53 5.07 4.28 -0.55
CA GLY A 53 5.65 3.01 -0.11
C GLY A 53 4.82 2.30 0.96
N PRO A 54 4.92 0.97 1.09
CA PRO A 54 4.05 0.20 1.97
C PRO A 54 4.20 0.58 3.46
N ALA A 55 5.43 0.77 3.92
CA ALA A 55 5.70 1.25 5.27
C ALA A 55 5.30 2.72 5.47
N LYS A 56 5.50 3.53 4.43
CA LYS A 56 5.20 4.96 4.42
C LYS A 56 3.70 5.22 4.58
N LEU A 57 2.88 4.51 3.81
CA LEU A 57 1.43 4.64 3.89
C LEU A 57 0.89 4.20 5.25
N CYS A 58 1.41 3.09 5.81
CA CYS A 58 0.97 2.65 7.14
C CYS A 58 1.30 3.69 8.21
N SER A 59 2.51 4.25 8.18
CA SER A 59 2.90 5.31 9.12
C SER A 59 2.06 6.59 8.94
N ALA A 60 1.79 7.01 7.70
CA ALA A 60 0.94 8.18 7.42
C ALA A 60 -0.50 7.99 7.92
N PHE A 61 -1.07 6.81 7.69
CA PHE A 61 -2.43 6.47 8.13
C PHE A 61 -2.52 6.08 9.61
N GLY A 62 -1.39 5.94 10.30
CA GLY A 62 -1.36 5.49 11.70
C GLY A 62 -1.68 4.01 11.87
N ILE A 63 -1.56 3.23 10.80
CA ILE A 63 -1.82 1.79 10.79
C ILE A 63 -0.73 1.06 11.57
N SER A 64 -1.13 0.21 12.49
CA SER A 64 -0.25 -0.55 13.38
C SER A 64 -0.65 -2.04 13.44
N ARG A 65 0.02 -2.82 14.31
CA ARG A 65 -0.29 -4.23 14.53
C ARG A 65 -1.70 -4.46 15.09
N SER A 66 -2.25 -3.48 15.82
CA SER A 66 -3.61 -3.52 16.39
C SER A 66 -4.68 -3.68 15.32
N ASP A 67 -4.42 -3.18 14.11
CA ASP A 67 -5.41 -3.12 13.04
C ASP A 67 -5.43 -4.41 12.22
N ASN A 68 -4.66 -5.43 12.64
CA ASN A 68 -4.69 -6.72 11.99
C ASN A 68 -6.02 -7.43 12.26
N GLY A 69 -6.76 -7.75 11.19
CA GLY A 69 -8.09 -8.34 11.28
C GLY A 69 -9.22 -7.31 11.29
N ALA A 70 -8.89 -6.01 11.18
CA ALA A 70 -9.90 -4.98 11.00
C ALA A 70 -10.72 -5.23 9.72
N THR A 71 -12.02 -4.97 9.81
CA THR A 71 -12.94 -5.03 8.66
C THR A 71 -12.81 -3.77 7.80
N LEU A 72 -12.95 -3.93 6.49
CA LEU A 72 -13.04 -2.84 5.52
C LEU A 72 -14.49 -2.39 5.26
N LEU A 73 -15.45 -2.94 5.99
CA LEU A 73 -16.87 -2.55 5.94
C LEU A 73 -17.24 -1.63 7.11
N GLY A 74 -16.24 -1.10 7.80
CA GLY A 74 -16.40 -0.30 9.00
C GLY A 74 -16.25 1.20 8.75
N ARG A 75 -16.30 1.98 9.84
CA ARG A 75 -16.05 3.43 9.81
C ARG A 75 -14.57 3.80 9.87
N GLU A 76 -13.75 2.94 10.46
CA GLU A 76 -12.31 3.19 10.63
C GLU A 76 -11.52 2.90 9.36
N PHE A 77 -11.89 1.82 8.67
CA PHE A 77 -11.35 1.47 7.36
C PHE A 77 -12.50 1.13 6.42
N SER A 78 -12.51 1.78 5.26
CA SER A 78 -13.41 1.51 4.15
C SER A 78 -12.62 1.57 2.83
N ILE A 79 -13.13 0.86 1.83
CA ILE A 79 -12.75 1.06 0.43
C ILE A 79 -14.01 1.57 -0.27
N GLU A 80 -13.89 2.73 -0.92
CA GLU A 80 -15.00 3.43 -1.54
C GLU A 80 -14.68 3.70 -3.00
N ASP A 81 -15.70 3.62 -3.86
CA ASP A 81 -15.62 4.02 -5.25
C ASP A 81 -15.89 5.53 -5.34
N ASP A 82 -14.83 6.30 -5.58
CA ASP A 82 -14.87 7.74 -5.76
C ASP A 82 -15.15 8.17 -7.21
N GLN A 83 -15.53 7.22 -8.07
CA GLN A 83 -15.72 7.40 -9.52
C GLN A 83 -14.44 7.86 -10.24
N PHE A 84 -13.26 7.58 -9.66
CA PHE A 84 -11.99 7.92 -10.29
C PHE A 84 -11.80 7.14 -11.59
N GLU A 85 -11.59 7.87 -12.69
CA GLU A 85 -11.22 7.29 -13.98
C GLU A 85 -9.76 6.83 -13.95
N VAL A 86 -9.56 5.52 -13.84
CA VAL A 86 -8.23 4.93 -13.83
C VAL A 86 -7.61 5.04 -15.22
N GLY A 87 -6.45 5.70 -15.32
CA GLY A 87 -5.63 5.74 -16.52
C GLY A 87 -4.97 4.40 -16.86
N GLU A 88 -3.92 4.43 -17.68
CA GLU A 88 -3.18 3.21 -18.05
C GLU A 88 -2.60 2.49 -16.81
N VAL A 89 -2.87 1.19 -16.68
CA VAL A 89 -2.33 0.33 -15.62
C VAL A 89 -1.33 -0.66 -16.23
N LEU A 90 -0.13 -0.69 -15.68
CA LEU A 90 0.88 -1.70 -16.03
C LEU A 90 1.13 -2.66 -14.87
N SER A 91 1.56 -3.87 -15.26
CA SER A 91 2.04 -4.88 -14.32
C SER A 91 3.56 -5.01 -14.39
N SER A 92 4.19 -5.27 -13.25
CA SER A 92 5.62 -5.56 -13.13
C SER A 92 5.85 -6.68 -12.13
N THR A 93 7.09 -7.15 -12.04
CA THR A 93 7.46 -8.03 -10.94
C THR A 93 7.36 -7.31 -9.59
N ARG A 94 7.02 -8.07 -8.56
CA ARG A 94 6.91 -7.54 -7.20
C ARG A 94 8.28 -7.07 -6.69
N VAL A 95 8.29 -6.15 -5.75
CA VAL A 95 9.50 -5.52 -5.19
C VAL A 95 9.94 -6.26 -3.93
N GLY A 96 11.23 -6.57 -3.81
CA GLY A 96 11.84 -7.07 -2.57
C GLY A 96 11.49 -8.52 -2.23
N LEU A 97 11.15 -9.34 -3.23
CA LEU A 97 10.86 -10.76 -3.02
C LEU A 97 12.09 -11.64 -3.20
N THR A 98 12.18 -12.69 -2.39
CA THR A 98 13.13 -13.79 -2.57
C THR A 98 12.54 -14.93 -3.41
N ASN A 99 11.23 -15.17 -3.31
CA ASN A 99 10.50 -16.21 -4.03
C ASN A 99 9.42 -15.62 -4.96
N GLY A 100 9.11 -16.29 -6.08
CA GLY A 100 8.10 -15.82 -7.03
C GLY A 100 8.46 -14.48 -7.70
N LYS A 101 9.76 -14.25 -7.92
CA LYS A 101 10.35 -13.00 -8.43
C LYS A 101 9.92 -12.66 -9.86
N SER A 102 9.61 -13.65 -10.69
CA SER A 102 9.24 -13.46 -12.10
C SER A 102 7.76 -13.18 -12.33
N LEU A 103 6.90 -13.36 -11.30
CA LEU A 103 5.46 -13.21 -11.47
C LEU A 103 5.09 -11.72 -11.55
N PRO A 104 4.32 -11.29 -12.58
CA PRO A 104 3.94 -9.89 -12.80
C PRO A 104 2.78 -9.45 -11.90
N LEU A 105 2.92 -9.65 -10.59
CA LEU A 105 1.86 -9.44 -9.59
C LEU A 105 2.01 -8.11 -8.85
N ARG A 106 2.50 -7.08 -9.52
CA ARG A 106 2.50 -5.69 -9.03
C ARG A 106 1.87 -4.81 -10.10
N PHE A 107 0.72 -4.23 -9.77
CA PHE A 107 -0.04 -3.33 -10.62
C PHE A 107 0.15 -1.88 -10.17
N TYR A 108 0.21 -0.93 -11.12
CA TYR A 108 0.34 0.49 -10.84
C TYR A 108 -0.14 1.35 -12.02
N ILE A 109 -0.61 2.56 -11.72
CA ILE A 109 -1.02 3.56 -12.72
C ILE A 109 0.23 4.19 -13.34
N VAL A 110 0.32 4.21 -14.67
CA VAL A 110 1.43 4.81 -15.42
C VAL A 110 1.47 6.31 -15.21
N GLY A 111 2.68 6.86 -15.04
CA GLY A 111 2.88 8.30 -14.88
C GLY A 111 2.44 8.86 -13.52
N ASN A 112 1.75 8.08 -12.67
CA ASN A 112 1.32 8.57 -11.36
C ASN A 112 2.55 8.78 -10.44
N PRO A 113 2.79 10.02 -9.95
CA PRO A 113 4.01 10.36 -9.22
C PRO A 113 4.07 9.76 -7.80
N TYR A 114 2.95 9.26 -7.28
CA TYR A 114 2.86 8.63 -5.96
C TYR A 114 3.26 7.14 -5.99
N VAL A 115 3.40 6.54 -7.17
CA VAL A 115 3.84 5.14 -7.29
C VAL A 115 5.20 4.94 -6.61
N SER A 116 5.29 3.93 -5.74
CA SER A 116 6.51 3.64 -5.00
C SER A 116 7.67 3.33 -5.95
N LYS A 117 8.84 3.99 -5.75
CA LYS A 117 10.06 3.81 -6.56
C LYS A 117 10.84 2.51 -6.29
N GLY A 118 10.16 1.48 -5.76
CA GLY A 118 10.79 0.20 -5.45
C GLY A 118 11.30 -0.49 -6.72
N ARG A 119 12.52 -1.04 -6.68
CA ARG A 119 13.08 -1.79 -7.81
C ARG A 119 12.35 -3.13 -7.97
N PRO A 120 11.79 -3.42 -9.17
CA PRO A 120 11.23 -4.73 -9.46
C PRO A 120 12.27 -5.85 -9.22
N SER A 121 11.83 -7.03 -8.79
CA SER A 121 12.74 -8.15 -8.47
C SER A 121 13.38 -8.76 -9.71
N VAL A 122 12.75 -8.58 -10.87
CA VAL A 122 13.30 -8.85 -12.21
C VAL A 122 12.95 -7.65 -13.08
N SER A 123 13.96 -7.11 -13.75
CA SER A 123 13.87 -5.98 -14.69
C SER A 123 13.74 -6.49 -16.11
#